data_AF-A0A7W7QYX8-F1
#
_entry.id   AF-A0A7W7QYX8-F1
#
_cell.length_a   1.000
_cell.length_b   1.000
_cell.length_c   1.000
_cell.angle_alpha   90.00
_cell.angle_beta   90.00
_cell.angle_gamma   90.00
#
_symmetry.space_group_name_H-M   'P 1'
#
loop_
_entity.id
_entity.type
_entity.pdbx_description
1 polymer ?
#
loop_
_entity_poly.entity_id
_entity_poly.type
_entity_poly.pdbx_seq_one_letter_code
_entity_poly.pdbx_strand_id
1 'polypeptide(L)' 'MSTSLSEAVRSAYQWSTGSCFRCGAEGVEVAELGPIGPAEQEIVLFACADCLATLEADRETAARRAGVPYIPGGVIPR' A
#
# COMPACT_ATOMS: atom_id res chain seq x y z
N MET A 1 -18.27 -1.06 6.28
CA MET A 1 -17.39 -0.83 7.45
C MET A 1 -16.19 -0.07 6.91
N SER A 2 -15.99 1.19 7.29
CA SER A 2 -14.78 1.92 6.92
C SER A 2 -13.61 1.32 7.70
N THR A 3 -12.74 0.61 7.01
CA THR A 3 -11.53 0.05 7.62
C THR A 3 -10.55 1.20 7.84
N SER A 4 -10.57 1.79 9.03
CA SER A 4 -9.66 2.86 9.39
C SER A 4 -8.21 2.34 9.36
N LEU A 5 -7.36 3.01 8.59
CA LEU A 5 -5.93 2.73 8.51
C LEU A 5 -5.28 2.93 9.89
N SER A 6 -4.46 1.98 10.36
CA SER A 6 -3.74 2.14 11.63
C SER A 6 -2.67 3.23 11.52
N GLU A 7 -2.33 3.86 12.65
CA GLU A 7 -1.30 4.91 12.69
C GLU A 7 0.07 4.39 12.22
N ALA A 8 0.44 3.18 12.64
CA ALA A 8 1.67 2.51 12.19
C ALA A 8 1.71 2.35 10.67
N VAL A 9 0.62 1.90 10.05
CA VAL A 9 0.52 1.81 8.59
C VAL A 9 0.60 3.20 7.97
N ARG A 10 -0.15 4.19 8.47
CA ARG A 10 -0.11 5.56 7.92
C ARG A 10 1.30 6.13 7.90
N SER A 11 2.06 5.96 8.98
CA SER A 11 3.43 6.46 9.11
C SER A 11 4.46 5.74 8.23
N ALA A 12 4.13 4.55 7.72
CA ALA A 12 5.04 3.76 6.89
C ALA A 12 5.08 4.24 5.41
N TYR A 13 4.21 5.16 5.02
CA TYR A 13 4.05 5.61 3.65
C TYR A 13 4.22 7.12 3.50
N GLN A 14 4.68 7.54 2.32
CA GLN A 14 4.61 8.93 1.89
C GLN A 14 3.23 9.20 1.27
N TRP A 15 2.64 10.33 1.65
CA TRP A 15 1.29 10.73 1.22
C TRP A 15 1.34 11.97 0.35
N SER A 16 0.52 11.97 -0.70
CA SER A 16 0.34 13.10 -1.61
C SER A 16 -1.12 13.17 -2.09
N THR A 17 -1.49 14.22 -2.82
CA THR A 17 -2.77 14.26 -3.53
C THR A 17 -2.60 13.65 -4.91
N GLY A 18 -3.48 12.73 -5.29
CA GLY A 18 -3.39 12.07 -6.59
C GLY A 18 -4.57 11.15 -6.88
N SER A 19 -4.30 10.13 -7.68
CA SER A 19 -5.31 9.14 -8.09
C SER A 19 -5.01 7.77 -7.53
N CYS A 20 -6.01 7.12 -6.95
CA CYS A 20 -5.87 5.77 -6.43
C CYS A 20 -5.92 4.75 -7.57
N PHE A 21 -4.85 3.96 -7.75
CA PHE A 21 -4.77 2.94 -8.79
C PHE A 21 -5.83 1.84 -8.66
N ARG A 22 -6.31 1.57 -7.43
CA ARG A 22 -7.21 0.44 -7.13
C ARG A 22 -8.67 0.79 -7.33
N CYS A 23 -9.14 1.93 -6.83
CA CYS A 23 -10.55 2.33 -6.94
C CYS A 23 -10.81 3.44 -7.97
N GLY A 24 -9.77 4.04 -8.54
CA GLY A 24 -9.90 5.12 -9.53
C GLY A 24 -10.30 6.48 -8.98
N ALA A 25 -10.38 6.66 -7.65
CA ALA A 25 -10.67 7.96 -7.06
C ALA A 25 -9.56 8.97 -7.40
N GLU A 26 -9.94 10.19 -7.79
CA GLU A 26 -9.03 11.26 -8.19
C GLU A 26 -9.08 12.43 -7.20
N GLY A 27 -7.98 13.17 -7.07
CA GLY A 27 -7.90 14.34 -6.18
C GLY A 27 -7.99 14.00 -4.70
N VAL A 28 -7.66 12.75 -4.31
CA VAL A 28 -7.71 12.26 -2.93
C VAL A 28 -6.31 12.10 -2.36
N GLU A 29 -6.21 12.04 -1.03
CA GLU A 29 -4.97 11.68 -0.34
C GLU A 29 -4.61 10.22 -0.64
N VAL A 30 -3.42 10.00 -1.18
CA VAL A 30 -2.91 8.69 -1.61
C VAL A 30 -1.51 8.43 -1.07
N ALA A 31 -1.25 7.17 -0.72
CA ALA A 31 0.04 6.65 -0.29
C ALA A 31 0.83 6.08 -1.47
N GLU A 32 2.13 6.36 -1.52
CA GLU A 32 3.06 5.82 -2.52
C GLU A 32 3.50 4.39 -2.17
N LEU A 33 3.15 3.40 -2.98
CA LEU A 33 3.39 1.97 -2.68
C LEU A 33 4.76 1.44 -3.12
N GLY A 34 5.56 2.30 -3.75
CA GLY A 34 6.82 1.94 -4.38
C GLY A 34 6.69 1.54 -5.86
N PRO A 35 7.81 1.43 -6.57
CA PRO A 35 7.83 1.12 -7.99
C PRO A 35 7.45 -0.34 -8.27
N ILE A 36 6.73 -0.54 -9.38
CA ILE A 36 6.48 -1.85 -9.97
C ILE A 36 7.00 -1.87 -11.40
N GLY A 37 7.60 -2.99 -11.81
CA GLY A 37 8.09 -3.20 -13.17
C GLY A 37 9.58 -3.51 -13.23
N PRO A 38 10.13 -3.71 -14.44
CA PRO A 38 11.58 -3.76 -14.64
C PRO A 38 12.19 -2.37 -14.44
N ALA A 39 13.45 -2.29 -14.01
CA ALA A 39 14.14 -1.05 -13.62
C ALA A 39 14.01 0.10 -14.65
N GLU A 40 13.99 -0.22 -15.95
CA GLU A 40 13.89 0.79 -17.03
C GLU A 40 12.46 1.31 -17.29
N GLN A 41 11.44 0.68 -16.69
CA GLN A 41 10.02 0.99 -16.89
C GLN A 41 9.25 0.94 -15.55
N GLU A 42 9.91 1.32 -14.46
CA GLU A 42 9.28 1.35 -13.15
C GLU A 42 8.15 2.37 -13.12
N ILE A 43 6.97 1.92 -12.70
CA ILE A 43 5.80 2.76 -12.47
C ILE A 43 5.54 2.78 -10.97
N VAL A 44 5.41 3.98 -10.41
CA VAL A 44 5.03 4.15 -9.00
C VAL A 44 3.52 4.08 -8.87
N LEU A 45 3.03 3.19 -7.99
CA LEU A 45 1.61 3.08 -7.69
C LEU A 45 1.21 3.91 -6.46
N PHE A 46 -0.02 4.43 -6.49
CA PHE A 46 -0.59 5.22 -5.41
C PHE A 46 -1.95 4.69 -4.97
N ALA A 47 -2.19 4.55 -3.66
CA ALA A 47 -3.47 4.06 -3.13
C ALA A 47 -4.06 4.97 -2.06
N CYS A 48 -5.37 5.21 -2.10
CA CYS A 48 -6.06 5.92 -1.02
C CYS A 48 -6.06 5.07 0.27
N ALA A 49 -6.37 5.71 1.41
CA ALA A 49 -6.33 5.07 2.73
C ALA A 49 -7.17 3.78 2.82
N ASP A 50 -8.39 3.76 2.28
CA ASP A 50 -9.26 2.57 2.33
C ASP A 50 -8.68 1.40 1.52
N CYS A 51 -8.15 1.70 0.33
CA CYS A 51 -7.53 0.71 -0.53
C CYS A 51 -6.21 0.21 0.06
N LEU A 52 -5.42 1.09 0.68
CA LEU A 52 -4.18 0.73 1.38
C LEU A 52 -4.48 -0.18 2.57
N ALA A 53 -5.49 0.11 3.38
CA ALA A 53 -5.87 -0.73 4.52
C ALA A 53 -6.19 -2.16 4.07
N THR A 54 -6.88 -2.31 2.94
CA THR A 54 -7.15 -3.63 2.34
C THR A 54 -5.88 -4.32 1.87
N LEU A 55 -4.98 -3.60 1.18
CA LEU A 55 -3.70 -4.15 0.72
C LEU A 55 -2.81 -4.61 1.88
N GLU A 56 -2.76 -3.86 2.98
CA GLU A 56 -1.99 -4.23 4.16
C GLU A 56 -2.58 -5.44 4.89
N ALA A 57 -3.90 -5.57 4.97
CA ALA A 57 -4.55 -6.76 5.51
C ALA A 57 -4.24 -8.03 4.68
N ASP A 58 -4.21 -7.88 3.34
CA ASP A 58 -3.81 -8.96 2.42
C ASP A 58 -2.33 -9.34 2.65
N ARG A 59 -1.45 -8.35 2.81
CA ARG A 59 -0.01 -8.55 3.08
C ARG A 59 0.26 -9.20 4.43
N GLU A 60 -0.40 -8.74 5.49
CA GLU A 60 -0.30 -9.36 6.83
C GLU A 60 -0.75 -10.82 6.78
N THR A 61 -1.86 -11.10 6.08
CA THR A 61 -2.36 -12.47 5.89
C THR A 61 -1.35 -13.33 5.11
N ALA A 62 -0.72 -12.79 4.07
CA ALA A 62 0.31 -13.48 3.30
C ALA A 62 1.56 -13.77 4.14
N ALA A 63 2.06 -12.78 4.90
CA ALA A 63 3.20 -12.94 5.79
C ALA A 63 2.96 -14.04 6.84
N ARG A 64 1.78 -14.02 7.47
CA ARG A 64 1.35 -15.06 8.42
C ARG A 64 1.33 -16.46 7.78
N ARG A 65 0.85 -16.59 6.54
CA ARG A 65 0.82 -17.87 5.81
C ARG A 65 2.22 -18.36 5.43
N ALA A 66 3.14 -17.44 5.13
CA ALA A 66 4.53 -17.76 4.80
C ALA A 66 5.42 -17.97 6.04
N GLY A 67 4.92 -17.71 7.25
CA GLY A 67 5.71 -17.80 8.48
C GLY A 67 6.78 -16.72 8.62
N VAL A 68 6.61 -15.58 7.92
CA VAL A 68 7.55 -14.45 7.96
C VAL A 68 6.95 -13.27 8.74
N PRO A 69 7.77 -12.41 9.38
CA PRO A 69 7.28 -11.21 10.05
C PRO A 69 6.59 -10.26 9.08
N TYR A 70 5.43 -9.73 9.49
CA TYR A 70 4.78 -8.61 8.80
C TYR A 70 5.38 -7.29 9.27
N ILE A 71 5.75 -6.44 8.30
CA ILE A 71 6.23 -5.07 8.52
C ILE A 71 5.41 -4.14 7.63
N PRO A 72 4.66 -3.18 8.18
CA PRO A 72 3.94 -2.17 7.40
C PRO A 72 4.88 -1.44 6.43
N GLY A 73 4.46 -1.24 5.19
CA GLY A 73 5.31 -0.60 4.17
C GLY A 73 6.50 -1.43 3.70
N GLY A 74 6.75 -2.62 4.28
CA GLY A 74 7.85 -3.48 3.87
C GLY A 74 7.72 -3.96 2.41
N VAL A 75 8.81 -4.39 1.79
CA VAL A 75 8.74 -5.17 0.55
C VAL A 75 8.94 -6.62 0.94
N ILE A 76 7.95 -7.48 0.70
CA ILE A 76 8.20 -8.92 0.77
C ILE A 76 9.10 -9.23 -0.44
N PRO A 77 10.33 -9.75 -0.23
CA PRO A 77 11.15 -10.16 -1.36
C PRO A 77 10.38 -11.24 -2.14
N ARG A 78 10.22 -11.01 -3.45
CA ARG A 78 9.59 -11.97 -4.37
C ARG A 78 10.44 -13.22 -4.54
#